data_AF-A0A962IHS3-F1
#
_entry.id   AF-A0A962IHS3-F1
#
_cell.length_a   1.000
_cell.length_b   1.000
_cell.length_c   1.000
_cell.angle_alpha   90.00
_cell.angle_beta   90.00
_cell.angle_gamma   90.00
#
_symmetry.space_group_name_H-M   'P 1'
#
loop_
_entity.id
_entity.type
_entity.pdbx_description
1 polymer ?
#
loop_
_entity_poly.entity_id
_entity_poly.type
_entity_poly.pdbx_seq_one_letter_code
_entity_poly.pdbx_strand_id
1 'polypeptide(L)' 'MKPDPITLTRLRRSPLFHALEPEQFHALVETARLYTLNEGELLFRQGDALNEIFVNVRGLIKLFRLTPNG' A
#
# COMPACT_ATOMS: atom_id res chain seq x y z
N MET A 1 8.01 -4.84 9.51
CA MET A 1 7.76 -3.68 10.40
C MET A 1 6.30 -3.28 10.23
N LYS A 2 5.59 -2.87 11.30
CA LYS A 2 4.21 -2.37 11.20
C LYS A 2 4.20 -0.86 11.00
N PRO A 3 3.16 -0.28 10.36
CA PRO A 3 3.02 1.17 10.25
C PRO A 3 2.94 1.84 11.63
N ASP A 4 3.42 3.08 11.74
CA ASP A 4 3.33 3.84 12.99
C ASP A 4 1.87 4.28 13.29
N PRO A 5 1.54 4.61 14.56
CA PRO A 5 0.17 4.97 14.96
C PRO A 5 -0.42 6.19 14.24
N ILE A 6 0.41 7.16 13.86
CA ILE A 6 -0.06 8.37 13.16
C ILE A 6 -0.49 7.99 11.74
N THR A 7 0.31 7.17 11.06
CA THR A 7 -0.03 6.62 9.74
C THR A 7 -1.33 5.81 9.79
N LEU A 8 -1.50 4.94 10.78
CA LEU A 8 -2.74 4.15 10.94
C LEU A 8 -3.98 5.03 11.14
N THR A 9 -3.87 6.09 11.93
CA THR A 9 -4.96 7.05 12.15
C THR A 9 -5.36 7.75 10.86
N ARG A 10 -4.40 8.11 10.00
CA ARG A 10 -4.68 8.71 8.68
C ARG A 10 -5.36 7.72 7.75
N LEU A 11 -4.88 6.48 7.70
CA LEU A 11 -5.49 5.42 6.89
C LEU A 11 -6.94 5.19 7.30
N ARG A 12 -7.22 5.06 8.61
CA ARG A 12 -8.57 4.87 9.15
C ARG A 12 -9.56 5.94 8.69
N ARG A 13 -9.10 7.19 8.54
CA ARG A 13 -9.91 8.33 8.10
C ARG A 13 -10.04 8.46 6.58
N SER A 14 -9.28 7.68 5.81
CA SER A 14 -9.31 7.76 4.35
C SER A 14 -10.60 7.15 3.79
N PRO A 15 -11.09 7.61 2.62
CA PRO A 15 -12.31 7.07 2.01
C PRO A 15 -12.31 5.55 1.82
N LEU A 16 -11.14 4.95 1.59
CA LEU A 16 -11.00 3.51 1.38
C LEU A 16 -11.27 2.68 2.64
N PHE A 17 -11.03 3.24 3.83
CA PHE A 17 -11.08 2.50 5.10
C PHE A 17 -12.04 3.08 6.14
N HIS A 18 -12.64 4.26 5.90
CA HIS A 18 -13.54 4.90 6.87
C HIS A 18 -14.80 4.09 7.17
N ALA A 19 -15.28 3.32 6.18
CA ALA A 19 -16.50 2.51 6.30
C ALA A 19 -16.28 1.16 7.03
N LEU A 20 -15.03 0.79 7.32
CA LEU A 20 -14.75 -0.42 8.08
C LEU A 20 -15.11 -0.23 9.56
N GLU A 21 -15.56 -1.27 10.23
CA GLU A 21 -15.64 -1.28 11.68
C GLU A 21 -14.24 -1.33 12.31
N PRO A 22 -14.05 -0.90 13.56
CA PRO A 22 -12.75 -0.92 14.23
C PRO A 22 -12.04 -2.28 14.17
N GLU A 23 -12.77 -3.37 14.40
CA GLU A 23 -12.26 -4.73 14.41
C GLU A 23 -11.82 -5.18 13.01
N GLN A 24 -12.58 -4.80 11.97
CA GLN A 24 -12.25 -5.10 10.57
C GLN A 24 -10.98 -4.37 10.14
N PHE A 25 -10.85 -3.08 10.51
CA PHE A 25 -9.64 -2.32 10.24
C PHE A 25 -8.44 -2.89 10.99
N HIS A 26 -8.64 -3.30 12.25
CA HIS A 26 -7.57 -3.93 13.04
C HIS A 26 -7.11 -5.25 12.40
N ALA A 27 -8.05 -6.13 12.02
CA ALA A 27 -7.73 -7.38 11.33
C ALA A 27 -6.98 -7.14 10.01
N LEU A 28 -7.38 -6.12 9.24
CA LEU A 28 -6.66 -5.73 8.02
C LEU A 28 -5.21 -5.30 8.32
N VAL A 29 -5.02 -4.42 9.30
CA VAL A 29 -3.69 -3.92 9.72
C VAL A 29 -2.80 -5.04 10.24
N GLU A 30 -3.36 -6.04 10.92
CA GLU A 30 -2.61 -7.22 11.39
C GLU A 30 -2.02 -8.04 10.23
N THR A 31 -2.68 -8.09 9.09
CA THR A 31 -2.17 -8.77 7.88
C THR A 31 -1.25 -7.89 7.03
N ALA A 32 -1.25 -6.58 7.26
CA ALA A 32 -0.52 -5.62 6.44
C ALA A 32 0.99 -5.65 6.73
N ARG A 33 1.77 -5.38 5.68
CA ARG A 33 3.23 -5.28 5.75
C ARG A 33 3.68 -3.89 5.33
N LEU A 34 4.64 -3.32 6.04
CA LEU A 34 5.29 -2.08 5.63
C LEU A 34 6.45 -2.40 4.67
N TYR A 35 6.39 -1.85 3.47
CA TYR A 35 7.45 -1.88 2.48
C TYR A 35 8.18 -0.54 2.45
N THR A 36 9.51 -0.58 2.53
CA THR A 36 10.38 0.59 2.34
C THR A 36 11.16 0.36 1.06
N LEU A 37 11.12 1.34 0.16
CA LEU A 37 11.82 1.29 -1.12
C LEU A 37 12.79 2.46 -1.24
N ASN A 38 13.95 2.19 -1.83
CA ASN A 38 14.89 3.21 -2.28
C ASN A 38 14.49 3.73 -3.67
N GLU A 39 15.09 4.85 -4.08
CA GLU A 39 14.92 5.37 -5.43
C GLU A 39 15.35 4.33 -6.47
N GLY A 40 14.50 4.11 -7.48
CA GLY A 40 14.73 3.13 -8.55
C GLY A 40 14.30 1.70 -8.23
N GLU A 41 13.91 1.38 -6.99
CA GLU A 41 13.38 0.05 -6.64
C GLU A 41 11.94 -0.12 -7.12
N LEU A 42 11.61 -1.36 -7.55
CA LEU A 42 10.29 -1.72 -8.04
C LEU A 42 9.45 -2.35 -6.94
N LEU A 43 8.22 -1.87 -6.76
CA LEU A 43 7.26 -2.46 -5.82
C LEU A 43 6.67 -3.77 -6.35
N PHE A 44 6.26 -3.78 -7.62
CA PHE A 44 5.80 -4.95 -8.36
C PHE A 44 5.99 -4.71 -9.87
N ARG A 45 5.85 -5.77 -10.67
CA ARG A 45 5.98 -5.74 -12.13
C ARG A 45 4.67 -6.14 -12.81
N GLN A 46 4.51 -5.69 -14.05
CA GLN A 46 3.42 -6.15 -14.90
C GLN A 46 3.54 -7.67 -15.11
N GLY A 47 2.44 -8.39 -14.90
CA GLY A 47 2.40 -9.84 -15.02
C GLY A 47 2.66 -10.58 -13.70
N ASP A 48 3.09 -9.87 -12.65
CA ASP A 48 3.12 -10.45 -11.30
C ASP A 48 1.69 -10.83 -10.87
N ALA A 49 1.58 -11.92 -10.11
CA ALA A 49 0.30 -12.37 -9.58
C ALA A 49 -0.31 -11.30 -8.66
N LEU A 50 -1.61 -11.04 -8.80
CA LEU A 50 -2.34 -10.08 -7.98
C LEU A 50 -2.64 -10.69 -6.60
N ASN A 51 -1.66 -10.64 -5.72
CA ASN A 51 -1.76 -11.21 -4.36
C ASN A 51 -1.98 -10.14 -3.28
N GLU A 52 -1.65 -8.89 -3.56
CA GLU A 52 -1.62 -7.80 -2.58
C GLU A 52 -2.16 -6.49 -3.17
N ILE A 53 -2.71 -5.65 -2.29
CA ILE A 53 -3.06 -4.27 -2.60
C ILE A 53 -2.15 -3.36 -1.79
N PHE A 54 -1.57 -2.35 -2.44
CA PHE A 54 -0.62 -1.44 -1.81
C PHE A 54 -1.25 -0.07 -1.57
N VAL A 55 -0.91 0.52 -0.43
CA VAL A 55 -1.24 1.91 -0.12
C VAL A 55 0.06 2.68 0.09
N ASN A 56 0.29 3.71 -0.72
CA ASN A 56 1.43 4.59 -0.50
C ASN A 56 1.13 5.53 0.68
N VAL A 57 1.87 5.36 1.77
CA VAL A 57 1.73 6.18 2.99
C VAL A 57 2.70 7.36 3.03
N ARG A 58 3.80 7.30 2.26
CA ARG A 58 4.83 8.34 2.18
C ARG A 58 5.63 8.18 0.87
N GLY A 59 6.03 9.31 0.30
CA GLY A 59 6.87 9.37 -0.90
C GLY A 59 6.05 9.43 -2.18
N LEU A 60 6.65 8.98 -3.27
CA LEU A 60 6.03 8.95 -4.60
C LEU A 60 6.32 7.60 -5.25
N ILE A 61 5.31 6.99 -5.84
CA ILE A 61 5.45 5.80 -6.70
C ILE A 61 4.93 6.16 -8.08
N LYS A 62 5.75 5.94 -9.10
CA LYS A 62 5.34 6.07 -10.50
C LYS A 62 4.76 4.74 -10.97
N LEU A 63 3.46 4.71 -11.25
CA LEU A 63 2.83 3.57 -11.91
C LEU A 63 2.85 3.79 -13.42
N PHE A 64 3.40 2.84 -14.17
CA PHE A 64 3.50 2.90 -15.62
C PHE A 64 3.41 1.51 -16.23
N ARG A 65 3.13 1.48 -17.54
CA ARG A 65 3.15 0.28 -18.36
C ARG A 65 4.21 0.47 -19.45
N LEU A 66 5.04 -0.53 -19.68
CA LEU A 66 5.96 -0.53 -20.81
C LEU A 66 5.15 -0.76 -22.10
N THR A 67 5.33 0.08 -23.11
CA THR A 67 4.75 -0.20 -24.42
C THR A 67 5.68 -1.16 -25.18
N PRO A 68 5.20 -1.85 -26.23
CA PRO A 68 6.04 -2.76 -27.01
C PRO A 68 7.32 -2.13 -27.56
N ASN A 69 7.34 -0.80 -27.72
CA ASN A 69 8.48 -0.06 -28.27
C ASN A 69 9.27 0.75 -27.20
N GLY A 70 8.97 0.55 -25.91
CA GLY A 70 9.54 1.32 -24.78
C GLY A 70 8.61 2.42 -24.28
#